data_AF-A0A645HZZ3-F1
#
_entry.id   AF-A0A645HZZ3-F1
#
_cell.length_a   1.000
_cell.length_b   1.000
_cell.length_c   1.000
_cell.angle_alpha   90.00
_cell.angle_beta   90.00
_cell.angle_gamma   90.00
#
_symmetry.space_group_name_H-M   'P 1'
#
loop_
_entity.id
_entity.type
_entity.pdbx_description
1 polymer ?
#
loop_
_entity_poly.entity_id
_entity_poly.type
_entity_poly.pdbx_seq_one_letter_code
_entity_poly.pdbx_strand_id
1 'polypeptide(L)'
;MCERIAAVSRQTDPTFTYVYWNEPDATMHEDGCYVQSTKTVLTDIDRQLALMAERLPADTLLLITPDHGMIDVEEAKLGNYPDLNECFYRAATMEPRCNSFYVKEDKKVIFEQLFAEYFPDFLLLTRDEAFNNQLFGSGEVHPELPGMLGNYFGMAIGSRIIAHDSDHHFNFKAHHAGLTADEMIIPLIAYYR
;
A
#
# COMPACT_ATOMS: atom_id res chain seq x y z
N MET A 1 6.58 -10.95 -20.75
CA MET A 1 7.37 -9.80 -20.27
C MET A 1 8.87 -10.03 -20.43
N CYS A 2 9.42 -11.08 -19.82
CA CYS A 2 10.86 -11.40 -19.82
C CYS A 2 11.53 -11.40 -21.21
N GLU A 3 10.86 -11.91 -22.24
CA GLU A 3 11.41 -11.91 -23.61
C GLU A 3 11.58 -10.50 -24.18
N ARG A 4 10.64 -9.60 -23.90
CA ARG A 4 10.72 -8.21 -24.34
C ARG A 4 11.84 -7.48 -23.62
N ILE A 5 12.02 -7.73 -22.33
CA ILE A 5 13.15 -7.19 -21.54
C ILE A 5 14.47 -7.65 -22.15
N ALA A 6 14.61 -8.95 -22.39
CA ALA A 6 15.83 -9.51 -22.99
C ALA A 6 16.10 -9.04 -24.42
N ALA A 7 15.08 -8.59 -25.16
CA ALA A 7 15.24 -7.99 -26.48
C ALA A 7 15.68 -6.53 -26.40
N VAL A 8 15.07 -5.74 -25.51
CA VAL A 8 15.43 -4.33 -25.27
C VAL A 8 16.82 -4.22 -24.65
N SER A 9 17.25 -5.18 -23.83
CA SER A 9 18.58 -5.15 -23.23
C SER A 9 19.71 -5.38 -24.24
N ARG A 10 19.44 -5.95 -25.43
CA ARG A 10 20.46 -6.28 -26.46
C ARG A 10 20.73 -5.14 -27.47
N GLN A 11 20.29 -3.92 -27.18
CA GLN A 11 20.63 -2.77 -28.03
C GLN A 11 22.14 -2.47 -27.95
N THR A 12 22.67 -1.79 -28.95
CA THR A 12 24.10 -1.43 -29.02
C THR A 12 24.47 -0.31 -28.05
N ASP A 13 23.54 0.61 -27.81
CA ASP A 13 23.72 1.71 -26.86
C ASP A 13 23.27 1.28 -25.45
N PRO A 14 23.87 1.84 -24.38
CA PRO A 14 23.40 1.62 -23.02
C PRO A 14 21.92 1.97 -22.88
N THR A 15 21.16 1.12 -22.20
CA THR A 15 19.73 1.31 -21.97
C THR A 15 19.41 1.30 -20.48
N PHE A 16 18.37 2.04 -20.11
CA PHE A 16 17.70 1.93 -18.81
C PHE A 16 16.26 1.50 -19.06
N THR A 17 15.86 0.36 -18.50
CA THR A 17 14.51 -0.19 -18.69
C THR A 17 13.84 -0.35 -17.33
N TYR A 18 12.72 0.35 -17.12
CA TYR A 18 11.86 0.17 -15.96
C TYR A 18 10.67 -0.71 -16.33
N VAL A 19 10.38 -1.72 -15.51
CA VAL A 19 9.29 -2.65 -15.73
C VAL A 19 8.53 -2.86 -14.42
N TYR A 20 7.21 -2.83 -14.54
CA TYR A 20 6.28 -3.06 -13.43
C TYR A 20 5.42 -4.29 -13.73
N TRP A 21 5.16 -5.08 -12.68
CA TRP A 21 4.29 -6.25 -12.72
C TRP A 21 3.41 -6.24 -11.48
N ASN A 22 2.11 -6.51 -11.66
CA ASN A 22 1.09 -6.39 -10.61
C ASN A 22 0.87 -7.67 -9.80
N GLU A 23 1.65 -8.73 -10.05
CA GLU A 23 1.64 -9.93 -9.22
C GLU A 23 2.91 -9.94 -8.34
N PRO A 24 2.84 -10.48 -7.11
CA PRO A 24 1.73 -11.24 -6.53
C PRO A 24 0.61 -10.41 -5.88
N ASP A 25 0.67 -9.07 -5.97
CA ASP A 25 -0.24 -8.14 -5.31
C ASP A 25 -1.73 -8.47 -5.53
N ALA A 26 -2.14 -8.61 -6.80
CA ALA A 26 -3.52 -8.92 -7.14
C ALA A 26 -4.00 -10.26 -6.53
N THR A 27 -3.20 -11.32 -6.66
CA THR A 27 -3.53 -12.64 -6.08
C THR A 27 -3.60 -12.58 -4.55
N MET A 28 -2.69 -11.83 -3.90
CA MET A 28 -2.66 -11.70 -2.44
C MET A 28 -3.90 -10.97 -1.92
N HIS A 29 -4.32 -9.89 -2.58
CA HIS A 29 -5.54 -9.19 -2.23
C HIS A 29 -6.78 -10.10 -2.27
N GLU A 30 -6.91 -10.94 -3.30
CA GLU A 30 -8.06 -11.82 -3.50
C GLU A 30 -8.05 -13.05 -2.59
N ASP A 31 -6.91 -13.74 -2.48
CA ASP A 31 -6.85 -15.07 -1.86
C ASP A 31 -6.11 -15.09 -0.51
N GLY A 32 -5.25 -14.11 -0.23
CA GLY A 32 -4.42 -14.02 0.98
C GLY A 32 -2.93 -14.27 0.75
N CYS A 33 -2.10 -13.94 1.73
CA CYS A 33 -0.64 -13.99 1.64
C CYS A 33 -0.07 -15.42 1.64
N TYR A 34 -0.66 -16.31 2.43
CA TYR A 34 -0.02 -17.61 2.77
C TYR A 34 -0.71 -18.83 2.15
N VAL A 35 -1.53 -18.61 1.11
CA VAL A 35 -2.27 -19.67 0.42
C VAL A 35 -1.52 -20.23 -0.78
N GLN A 36 -2.00 -21.37 -1.29
CA GLN A 36 -1.32 -22.09 -2.37
C GLN A 36 -1.32 -21.33 -3.71
N SER A 37 -2.35 -20.52 -3.99
CA SER A 37 -2.40 -19.67 -5.20
C SER A 37 -1.27 -18.64 -5.19
N THR A 38 -1.14 -17.85 -4.12
CA THR A 38 -0.04 -16.90 -3.93
C THR A 38 1.33 -17.55 -4.03
N LYS A 39 1.53 -18.71 -3.38
CA LYS A 39 2.79 -19.46 -3.49
C LYS A 39 3.10 -19.89 -4.93
N THR A 40 2.08 -20.28 -5.69
CA THR A 40 2.22 -20.68 -7.10
C THR A 40 2.64 -19.50 -7.96
N VAL A 41 2.01 -18.34 -7.77
CA VAL A 41 2.35 -17.10 -8.48
C VAL A 41 3.78 -16.66 -8.18
N LEU A 42 4.18 -16.62 -6.90
CA LEU A 42 5.55 -16.29 -6.50
C LEU A 42 6.58 -17.25 -7.10
N THR A 43 6.29 -18.55 -7.10
CA THR A 43 7.18 -19.57 -7.70
C THR A 43 7.32 -19.36 -9.20
N ASP A 44 6.24 -18.97 -9.89
CA ASP A 44 6.30 -18.68 -11.32
C ASP A 44 7.08 -17.39 -11.63
N ILE A 45 6.90 -16.34 -10.82
CA ILE A 45 7.67 -15.09 -10.92
C ILE A 45 9.17 -15.39 -10.77
N ASP A 46 9.57 -16.12 -9.72
CA ASP A 46 10.96 -16.50 -9.48
C ASP A 46 11.56 -17.26 -10.68
N ARG A 47 10.83 -18.29 -11.16
CA ARG A 47 11.23 -19.07 -12.35
C ARG A 47 11.39 -18.19 -13.59
N GLN A 48 10.45 -17.28 -13.84
CA GLN A 48 10.49 -16.39 -15.00
C GLN A 48 11.63 -15.38 -14.92
N LEU A 49 11.92 -14.86 -13.73
CA LEU A 49 13.04 -13.94 -13.49
C LEU A 49 14.39 -14.64 -13.67
N ALA A 50 14.54 -15.87 -13.15
CA ALA A 50 15.75 -16.67 -13.35
C ALA A 50 16.03 -16.91 -14.86
N LEU A 51 15.02 -17.34 -15.61
CA LEU A 51 15.13 -17.54 -17.07
C LEU A 51 15.44 -16.24 -17.81
N MET A 52 14.91 -15.11 -17.34
CA MET A 52 15.23 -13.80 -17.91
C MET A 52 16.67 -13.41 -17.67
N ALA A 53 17.16 -13.56 -16.43
CA ALA A 53 18.51 -13.21 -16.02
C ALA A 53 19.56 -13.97 -16.85
N GLU A 54 19.34 -15.25 -17.12
CA GLU A 54 20.17 -16.09 -18.01
C GLU A 54 20.20 -15.63 -19.47
N ARG A 55 19.29 -14.75 -19.89
CA ARG A 55 19.19 -14.25 -21.27
C ARG A 55 19.68 -12.81 -21.44
N LEU A 56 19.98 -12.09 -20.36
CA LEU A 56 20.50 -10.71 -20.40
C LEU A 56 21.92 -10.66 -21.00
N PRO A 57 22.36 -9.57 -21.64
CA PRO A 57 23.76 -9.43 -22.03
C PRO A 57 24.72 -9.57 -20.83
N ALA A 58 25.97 -9.95 -21.12
CA ALA A 58 27.05 -9.71 -20.16
C ALA A 58 27.19 -8.18 -19.95
N ASP A 59 27.51 -7.75 -18.74
CA ASP A 59 27.51 -6.35 -18.30
C ASP A 59 26.09 -5.75 -18.12
N THR A 60 25.18 -6.51 -17.51
CA THR A 60 23.83 -6.02 -17.15
C THR A 60 23.62 -6.08 -15.65
N LEU A 61 23.25 -4.95 -15.04
CA LEU A 61 22.73 -4.89 -13.67
C LEU A 61 21.20 -5.02 -13.68
N LEU A 62 20.70 -6.06 -13.01
CA LEU A 62 19.28 -6.28 -12.74
C LEU A 62 18.99 -5.92 -11.28
N LEU A 63 18.04 -5.00 -11.09
CA LEU A 63 17.49 -4.64 -9.78
C LEU A 63 16.05 -5.10 -9.70
N ILE A 64 15.68 -5.81 -8.64
CA ILE A 64 14.32 -6.30 -8.39
C ILE A 64 13.93 -5.85 -6.98
N THR A 65 12.80 -5.16 -6.89
CA THR A 65 12.22 -4.70 -5.62
C THR A 65 10.71 -4.58 -5.80
N PRO A 66 9.90 -4.95 -4.80
CA PRO A 66 8.52 -4.46 -4.72
C PRO A 66 8.53 -3.00 -4.22
N ASP A 67 7.38 -2.36 -4.28
CA ASP A 67 7.10 -1.04 -3.69
C ASP A 67 6.56 -1.13 -2.26
N HIS A 68 5.92 -2.25 -1.90
CA HIS A 68 5.45 -2.54 -0.55
C HIS A 68 5.43 -4.05 -0.25
N GLY A 69 5.29 -4.38 1.03
CA GLY A 69 4.87 -5.70 1.49
C GLY A 69 3.35 -5.83 1.61
N MET A 70 2.88 -6.87 2.28
CA MET A 70 1.45 -7.23 2.31
C MET A 70 1.17 -8.15 3.51
N ILE A 71 0.03 -7.99 4.17
CA ILE A 71 -0.40 -8.87 5.26
C ILE A 71 -1.84 -9.33 5.09
N ASP A 72 -2.18 -10.49 5.66
CA ASP A 72 -3.58 -10.91 5.79
C ASP A 72 -4.33 -9.95 6.73
N VAL A 73 -5.58 -9.64 6.40
CA VAL A 73 -6.34 -8.60 7.09
C VAL A 73 -7.71 -9.03 7.57
N GLU A 74 -8.21 -8.31 8.57
CA GLU A 74 -9.60 -8.39 9.04
C GLU A 74 -10.34 -7.09 8.74
N GLU A 75 -11.55 -7.20 8.20
CA GLU A 75 -12.32 -6.05 7.76
C GLU A 75 -13.20 -5.45 8.88
N ALA A 76 -13.02 -4.15 9.13
CA ALA A 76 -13.96 -3.34 9.91
C ALA A 76 -14.68 -2.34 8.98
N LYS A 77 -15.97 -2.58 8.75
CA LYS A 77 -16.80 -1.70 7.91
C LYS A 77 -17.19 -0.45 8.66
N LEU A 78 -16.91 0.71 8.08
CA LEU A 78 -17.20 1.99 8.72
C LEU A 78 -18.68 2.18 9.03
N GLY A 79 -19.60 1.62 8.23
CA GLY A 79 -21.05 1.64 8.46
C GLY A 79 -21.52 0.95 9.74
N ASN A 80 -20.69 0.10 10.35
CA ASN A 80 -20.98 -0.50 11.65
C ASN A 80 -20.72 0.46 12.83
N TYR A 81 -20.19 1.66 12.57
CA TYR A 81 -19.84 2.69 13.57
C TYR A 81 -20.59 4.00 13.26
N PRO A 82 -21.93 4.05 13.47
CA PRO A 82 -22.74 5.20 13.07
C PRO A 82 -22.38 6.50 13.80
N ASP A 83 -22.00 6.42 15.08
CA ASP A 83 -21.52 7.53 15.90
C ASP A 83 -20.19 8.12 15.41
N LEU A 84 -19.28 7.27 14.95
CA LEU A 84 -18.06 7.71 14.29
C LEU A 84 -18.37 8.37 12.94
N ASN A 85 -19.27 7.77 12.15
CA ASN A 85 -19.72 8.33 10.86
C ASN A 85 -20.38 9.71 11.00
N GLU A 86 -21.14 9.95 12.07
CA GLU A 86 -21.75 11.25 12.36
C GLU A 86 -20.72 12.38 12.54
N CYS A 87 -19.47 12.04 12.87
CA CYS A 87 -18.39 13.00 13.01
C CYS A 87 -17.89 13.55 11.66
N PHE A 88 -18.18 12.89 10.54
CA PHE A 88 -17.63 13.27 9.24
C PHE A 88 -18.50 14.30 8.49
N TYR A 89 -17.87 15.24 7.78
CA TYR A 89 -18.55 16.15 6.85
C TYR A 89 -18.49 15.70 5.38
N ARG A 90 -17.71 14.66 5.08
CA ARG A 90 -17.69 13.92 3.82
C ARG A 90 -17.12 12.53 4.07
N ALA A 91 -17.32 11.61 3.13
CA ALA A 91 -16.74 10.28 3.21
C ALA A 91 -15.20 10.35 3.35
N ALA A 92 -14.67 9.43 4.15
CA ALA A 92 -13.24 9.17 4.22
C ALA A 92 -12.71 8.68 2.85
N THR A 93 -11.41 8.82 2.65
CA THR A 93 -10.72 8.49 1.40
C THR A 93 -9.39 7.80 1.69
N MET A 94 -8.65 7.46 0.62
CA MET A 94 -7.37 6.73 0.64
C MET A 94 -7.54 5.24 0.93
N GLU A 95 -6.42 4.57 1.23
CA GLU A 95 -6.36 3.12 1.37
C GLU A 95 -7.03 2.67 2.69
N PRO A 96 -7.68 1.49 2.72
CA PRO A 96 -8.31 0.94 3.93
C PRO A 96 -7.38 0.80 5.14
N ARG A 97 -6.05 0.72 4.92
CA ARG A 97 -5.03 0.69 5.99
C ARG A 97 -4.40 2.04 6.30
N CYS A 98 -4.67 3.08 5.52
CA CYS A 98 -4.23 4.45 5.72
C CYS A 98 -5.32 5.43 5.28
N ASN A 99 -6.36 5.54 6.10
CA ASN A 99 -7.53 6.33 5.80
C ASN A 99 -7.27 7.82 6.06
N SER A 100 -7.79 8.67 5.18
CA SER A 100 -7.92 10.12 5.37
C SER A 100 -9.36 10.47 5.75
N PHE A 101 -9.54 11.00 6.97
CA PHE A 101 -10.83 11.36 7.56
C PHE A 101 -11.10 12.87 7.50
N TYR A 102 -12.37 13.21 7.30
CA TYR A 102 -12.84 14.60 7.17
C TYR A 102 -13.82 14.92 8.29
N VAL A 103 -13.28 15.24 9.46
CA VAL A 103 -13.99 15.39 10.74
C VAL A 103 -14.51 16.82 10.93
N LYS A 104 -15.76 16.99 11.37
CA LYS A 104 -16.35 18.29 11.68
C LYS A 104 -15.63 18.95 12.85
N GLU A 105 -15.50 20.28 12.80
CA GLU A 105 -14.78 21.05 13.83
C GLU A 105 -15.34 20.84 15.24
N ASP A 106 -16.67 20.80 15.37
CA ASP A 106 -17.38 20.59 16.64
C ASP A 106 -17.40 19.12 17.11
N LYS A 107 -16.84 18.19 16.32
CA LYS A 107 -16.83 16.75 16.59
C LYS A 107 -15.44 16.15 16.78
N LYS A 108 -14.36 16.93 16.70
CA LYS A 108 -12.98 16.42 16.84
C LYS A 108 -12.74 15.62 18.12
N VAL A 109 -13.13 16.17 19.27
CA VAL A 109 -12.92 15.52 20.58
C VAL A 109 -13.64 14.19 20.70
N ILE A 110 -14.90 14.13 20.25
CA ILE A 110 -15.67 12.88 20.29
C ILE A 110 -15.15 11.87 19.25
N PHE A 111 -14.73 12.34 18.07
CA PHE A 111 -14.09 11.50 17.05
C PHE A 111 -12.81 10.84 17.60
N GLU A 112 -11.92 11.61 18.22
CA GLU A 112 -10.67 11.08 18.80
C GLU A 112 -10.94 10.02 19.87
N GLN A 113 -11.94 10.23 20.73
CA GLN A 113 -12.35 9.27 21.76
C GLN A 113 -12.91 7.98 21.15
N LEU A 114 -13.87 8.11 20.23
CA LEU A 114 -14.48 6.96 19.56
C LEU A 114 -13.47 6.19 18.71
N PHE A 115 -12.57 6.90 18.02
CA PHE A 115 -11.53 6.28 17.21
C PHE A 115 -10.56 5.49 18.08
N ALA A 116 -10.12 6.05 19.22
CA ALA A 116 -9.27 5.33 20.16
C ALA A 116 -9.94 4.08 20.77
N GLU A 117 -11.26 4.14 20.98
CA GLU A 117 -12.04 3.00 21.48
C GLU A 117 -12.22 1.91 20.42
N TYR A 118 -12.64 2.27 19.21
CA TYR A 118 -12.98 1.32 18.15
C TYR A 118 -11.75 0.81 17.37
N PHE A 119 -10.72 1.65 17.24
CA PHE A 119 -9.54 1.43 16.41
C PHE A 119 -8.21 1.61 17.17
N PRO A 120 -8.00 0.91 18.31
CA PRO A 120 -6.76 1.01 19.09
C PRO A 120 -5.51 0.48 18.36
N ASP A 121 -5.68 -0.24 17.26
CA ASP A 121 -4.65 -0.77 16.36
C ASP A 121 -4.40 0.14 15.14
N PHE A 122 -4.82 1.40 15.21
CA PHE A 122 -4.48 2.45 14.26
C PHE A 122 -3.78 3.60 14.99
N LEU A 123 -2.72 4.12 14.36
CA LEU A 123 -2.12 5.38 14.72
C LEU A 123 -2.95 6.51 14.09
N LEU A 124 -3.61 7.29 14.95
CA LEU A 124 -4.35 8.47 14.54
C LEU A 124 -3.43 9.70 14.58
N LEU A 125 -3.35 10.43 13.47
CA LEU A 125 -2.64 11.71 13.37
C LEU A 125 -3.58 12.79 12.85
N THR A 126 -3.44 14.00 13.35
CA THR A 126 -3.95 15.19 12.67
C THR A 126 -3.18 15.44 11.38
N ARG A 127 -3.76 16.21 10.46
CA ARG A 127 -3.05 16.61 9.23
C ARG A 127 -1.77 17.38 9.51
N ASP A 128 -1.76 18.23 10.52
CA ASP A 128 -0.58 19.02 10.89
C ASP A 128 0.53 18.11 11.44
N GLU A 129 0.18 17.11 12.26
CA GLU A 129 1.14 16.08 12.68
C GLU A 129 1.69 15.27 11.51
N ALA A 130 0.86 14.90 10.54
CA ALA A 130 1.31 14.20 9.33
C ALA A 130 2.32 15.04 8.52
N PHE A 131 2.10 16.34 8.37
CA PHE A 131 3.06 17.25 7.75
C PHE A 131 4.33 17.44 8.58
N ASN A 132 4.20 17.61 9.89
CA ASN A 132 5.34 17.77 10.80
C ASN A 132 6.23 16.52 10.82
N ASN A 133 5.64 15.34 10.67
CA ASN A 133 6.33 14.05 10.53
C ASN A 133 6.84 13.78 9.10
N GLN A 134 6.69 14.73 8.17
CA GLN A 134 7.16 14.63 6.78
C GLN A 134 6.60 13.42 6.01
N LEU A 135 5.37 12.98 6.33
CA LEU A 135 4.76 11.81 5.69
C LEU A 135 4.52 12.00 4.18
N PHE A 136 4.43 13.24 3.71
CA PHE A 136 4.31 13.59 2.29
C PHE A 136 5.64 14.02 1.65
N GLY A 137 6.75 13.71 2.32
CA GLY A 137 8.10 14.12 1.94
C GLY A 137 8.57 15.37 2.68
N SER A 138 9.89 15.60 2.62
CA SER A 138 10.56 16.73 3.28
C SER A 138 10.69 17.98 2.40
N GLY A 139 10.11 17.95 1.20
CA GLY A 139 10.15 19.04 0.23
C GLY A 139 9.11 20.14 0.51
N GLU A 140 9.10 21.16 -0.35
CA GLU A 140 8.03 22.17 -0.32
C GLU A 140 6.69 21.51 -0.65
N VAL A 141 5.70 21.72 0.22
CA VAL A 141 4.36 21.18 0.05
C VAL A 141 3.67 21.88 -1.11
N HIS A 142 3.20 21.10 -2.09
CA HIS A 142 2.41 21.64 -3.19
C HIS A 142 1.15 22.35 -2.66
N PRO A 143 0.80 23.57 -3.11
CA PRO A 143 -0.31 24.35 -2.55
C PRO A 143 -1.68 23.65 -2.56
N GLU A 144 -1.89 22.72 -3.50
CA GLU A 144 -3.15 21.98 -3.62
C GLU A 144 -3.24 20.75 -2.68
N LEU A 145 -2.10 20.23 -2.21
CA LEU A 145 -2.07 18.99 -1.42
C LEU A 145 -2.96 19.08 -0.16
N PRO A 146 -2.93 20.14 0.67
CA PRO A 146 -3.79 20.24 1.84
C PRO A 146 -5.30 20.16 1.52
N GLY A 147 -5.71 20.58 0.33
CA GLY A 147 -7.11 20.53 -0.11
C GLY A 147 -7.57 19.12 -0.52
N MET A 148 -6.63 18.23 -0.86
CA MET A 148 -6.91 16.83 -1.18
C MET A 148 -7.01 15.96 0.08
N LEU A 149 -6.42 16.42 1.18
CA LEU A 149 -6.28 15.67 2.42
C LEU A 149 -7.40 15.96 3.43
N GLY A 150 -7.77 14.93 4.19
CA GLY A 150 -8.55 15.02 5.40
C GLY A 150 -7.82 15.78 6.51
N ASN A 151 -8.52 16.08 7.60
CA ASN A 151 -7.93 16.70 8.78
C ASN A 151 -7.40 15.67 9.81
N TYR A 152 -7.67 14.39 9.60
CA TYR A 152 -7.07 13.27 10.33
C TYR A 152 -6.66 12.14 9.38
N PHE A 153 -5.65 11.37 9.80
CA PHE A 153 -5.18 10.15 9.16
C PHE A 153 -5.20 9.01 10.18
N GLY A 154 -5.81 7.88 9.83
CA GLY A 154 -5.72 6.65 10.60
C GLY A 154 -4.87 5.64 9.85
N MET A 155 -3.69 5.33 10.39
CA MET A 155 -2.73 4.40 9.79
C MET A 155 -2.67 3.10 10.60
N ALA A 156 -2.95 1.97 9.97
CA ALA A 156 -2.98 0.67 10.63
C ALA A 156 -1.58 0.33 11.19
N ILE A 157 -1.54 -0.05 12.47
CA ILE A 157 -0.36 -0.65 13.13
C ILE A 157 -0.61 -2.11 13.52
N GLY A 158 -1.84 -2.62 13.30
CA GLY A 158 -2.22 -4.03 13.41
C GLY A 158 -2.71 -4.61 12.08
N SER A 159 -3.51 -5.67 12.12
CA SER A 159 -3.97 -6.41 10.93
C SER A 159 -5.34 -5.97 10.39
N ARG A 160 -6.03 -5.01 11.01
CA ARG A 160 -7.35 -4.59 10.53
C ARG A 160 -7.28 -3.58 9.40
N ILE A 161 -8.34 -3.54 8.60
CA ILE A 161 -8.63 -2.46 7.66
C ILE A 161 -9.90 -1.72 8.08
N ILE A 162 -9.98 -0.42 7.78
CA ILE A 162 -11.23 0.35 7.84
C ILE A 162 -11.74 0.49 6.42
N ALA A 163 -12.74 -0.33 6.07
CA ALA A 163 -13.34 -0.36 4.73
C ALA A 163 -14.50 0.62 4.62
N HIS A 164 -14.64 1.28 3.46
CA HIS A 164 -15.77 2.13 3.19
C HIS A 164 -16.98 1.27 2.81
N ASP A 165 -18.18 1.72 3.18
CA ASP A 165 -19.39 0.96 2.86
C ASP A 165 -19.60 0.83 1.34
N SER A 166 -19.06 1.74 0.53
CA SER A 166 -19.07 1.65 -0.94
C SER A 166 -18.22 0.52 -1.52
N ASP A 167 -17.33 -0.09 -0.73
CA ASP A 167 -16.33 -1.07 -1.18
C ASP A 167 -16.93 -2.48 -1.34
N HIS A 168 -18.23 -2.57 -1.66
CA HIS A 168 -19.02 -3.81 -1.78
C HIS A 168 -18.43 -4.89 -2.71
N HIS A 169 -17.42 -4.55 -3.51
CA HIS A 169 -16.79 -5.43 -4.48
C HIS A 169 -15.50 -6.10 -4.00
N PHE A 170 -14.92 -5.67 -2.87
CA PHE A 170 -13.61 -6.16 -2.43
C PHE A 170 -13.67 -6.72 -1.00
N ASN A 171 -13.77 -8.04 -0.89
CA ASN A 171 -13.56 -8.75 0.37
C ASN A 171 -12.08 -9.13 0.46
N PHE A 172 -11.24 -8.13 0.75
CA PHE A 172 -9.79 -8.30 0.79
C PHE A 172 -9.38 -9.35 1.82
N LYS A 173 -8.61 -10.35 1.39
CA LYS A 173 -7.97 -11.33 2.28
C LYS A 173 -6.63 -10.82 2.80
N ALA A 174 -5.95 -10.05 1.97
CA ALA A 174 -4.75 -9.32 2.34
C ALA A 174 -4.83 -7.86 1.88
N HIS A 175 -4.08 -6.98 2.55
CA HIS A 175 -3.94 -5.58 2.15
C HIS A 175 -2.61 -5.01 2.64
N HIS A 176 -2.22 -3.88 2.05
CA HIS A 176 -1.01 -3.11 2.37
C HIS A 176 -1.36 -1.66 2.74
N ALA A 177 -0.33 -0.79 2.86
CA ALA A 177 -0.40 0.63 3.23
C ALA A 177 -0.58 0.92 4.73
N GLY A 178 -0.42 -0.08 5.59
CA GLY A 178 -0.20 0.09 7.03
C GLY A 178 1.28 0.28 7.38
N LEU A 179 1.56 0.36 8.67
CA LEU A 179 2.89 0.62 9.25
C LEU A 179 3.54 -0.62 9.86
N THR A 180 3.02 -1.82 9.58
CA THR A 180 3.65 -3.04 10.09
C THR A 180 4.98 -3.29 9.39
N ALA A 181 5.91 -3.98 10.07
CA ALA A 181 7.21 -4.31 9.50
C ALA A 181 7.06 -5.14 8.20
N ASP A 182 6.10 -6.04 8.14
CA ASP A 182 5.84 -6.91 6.99
C ASP A 182 5.32 -6.13 5.77
N GLU A 183 4.75 -4.94 5.96
CA GLU A 183 4.33 -4.04 4.88
C GLU A 183 5.43 -3.07 4.45
N MET A 184 6.24 -2.60 5.39
CA MET A 184 7.21 -1.52 5.17
C MET A 184 8.61 -2.02 4.77
N ILE A 185 9.01 -3.21 5.22
CA ILE A 185 10.35 -3.75 4.98
C ILE A 185 10.32 -4.61 3.72
N ILE A 186 10.84 -4.05 2.63
CA ILE A 186 10.90 -4.69 1.33
C ILE A 186 12.32 -5.11 0.94
N PRO A 187 12.50 -6.21 0.18
CA PRO A 187 13.79 -6.63 -0.31
C PRO A 187 14.22 -5.81 -1.54
N LEU A 188 15.50 -5.46 -1.61
CA LEU A 188 16.17 -5.07 -2.86
C LEU A 188 17.13 -6.18 -3.26
N ILE A 189 16.87 -6.82 -4.39
CA ILE A 189 17.74 -7.84 -4.97
C ILE A 189 18.52 -7.21 -6.12
N ALA A 190 19.84 -7.31 -6.06
CA ALA A 190 20.75 -6.86 -7.12
C ALA A 190 21.51 -8.06 -7.70
N TYR A 191 21.44 -8.22 -9.02
CA TYR A 191 22.14 -9.25 -9.76
C TYR A 191 22.89 -8.62 -10.93
N TYR A 192 24.21 -8.81 -10.98
CA TYR A 192 25.04 -8.34 -12.08
C TYR A 192 25.53 -9.55 -12.87
N ARG A 193 25.34 -9.51 -14.19
CA ARG A 193 25.77 -10.57 -15.11
C ARG A 193 27.10 -10.24 -15.78
#